data_AF-A0A1M3CK56-F1
#
_entry.id   AF-A0A1M3CK56-F1
#
_cell.length_a   1.000
_cell.length_b   1.000
_cell.length_c   1.000
_cell.angle_alpha   90.00
_cell.angle_beta   90.00
_cell.angle_gamma   90.00
#
_symmetry.space_group_name_H-M   'P 1'
#
loop_
_entity.id
_entity.type
_entity.pdbx_description
1 polymer ?
#
loop_
_entity_poly.entity_id
_entity_poly.type
_entity_poly.pdbx_seq_one_letter_code
_entity_poly.pdbx_strand_id
1 'polypeptide(L)'
;MKDIAKTRPETKPNWTRSLALVAVMMSGVVLSGCMSGLDLFSSDSNVDKTVRTSTVSNGNADRLTDEITVRNAVSSADLTRTAGGPIPWANSASGSAGVISRIAENQD
;
A
#
# COMPACT_ATOMS: atom_id res chain seq x y z
N MET A 1 -83.25 20.75 4.13
CA MET A 1 -81.88 20.66 4.69
C MET A 1 -81.24 19.41 4.10
N LYS A 2 -80.24 19.56 3.23
CA LYS A 2 -79.54 18.44 2.59
C LYS A 2 -78.11 18.46 3.10
N ASP A 3 -77.76 17.51 3.96
CA ASP A 3 -76.40 17.30 4.42
C ASP A 3 -75.65 16.47 3.39
N ILE A 4 -74.65 17.07 2.76
CA ILE A 4 -73.68 16.40 1.89
C ILE A 4 -72.43 16.20 2.76
N ALA A 5 -72.36 15.08 3.46
CA ALA A 5 -71.12 14.62 4.07
C ALA A 5 -70.20 14.09 2.96
N LYS A 6 -69.19 14.89 2.65
CA LYS A 6 -68.22 14.73 1.56
C LYS A 6 -67.29 13.55 1.81
N THR A 7 -67.37 12.50 0.99
CA THR A 7 -66.28 11.51 0.89
C THR A 7 -65.11 12.14 0.15
N ARG A 8 -63.98 12.38 0.84
CA ARG A 8 -62.72 12.84 0.22
C ARG A 8 -62.01 11.67 -0.47
N PRO A 9 -61.72 11.74 -1.78
CA PRO A 9 -60.91 10.72 -2.45
C PRO A 9 -59.54 11.26 -2.88
N GLU A 10 -58.70 11.74 -1.94
CA GLU A 10 -57.44 12.42 -2.33
C GLU A 10 -56.23 11.96 -1.51
N THR A 11 -55.96 10.65 -1.46
CA THR A 11 -54.70 10.12 -0.87
C THR A 11 -54.09 8.96 -1.65
N LYS A 12 -54.59 8.68 -2.86
CA LYS A 12 -54.17 7.50 -3.65
C LYS A 12 -53.00 7.71 -4.62
N PRO A 13 -52.68 8.91 -5.17
CA PRO A 13 -51.65 9.01 -6.19
C PRO A 13 -50.22 9.14 -5.63
N ASN A 14 -50.06 9.65 -4.40
CA ASN A 14 -48.74 9.81 -3.77
C ASN A 14 -48.22 8.50 -3.18
N TRP A 15 -49.08 7.66 -2.60
CA TRP A 15 -48.66 6.38 -2.03
C TRP A 15 -48.19 5.39 -3.09
N THR A 16 -48.89 5.31 -4.22
CA THR A 16 -48.53 4.46 -5.37
C THR A 16 -47.24 4.93 -6.05
N ARG A 17 -47.04 6.24 -6.17
CA ARG A 17 -45.77 6.83 -6.66
C ARG A 17 -44.60 6.57 -5.71
N SER A 18 -44.81 6.71 -4.40
CA SER A 18 -43.76 6.40 -3.41
C SER A 18 -43.40 4.92 -3.41
N LEU A 19 -44.37 4.02 -3.52
CA LEU A 19 -44.14 2.58 -3.66
C LEU A 19 -43.35 2.23 -4.92
N ALA A 20 -43.68 2.87 -6.06
CA ALA A 20 -42.95 2.69 -7.30
C ALA A 20 -41.50 3.17 -7.20
N LEU A 21 -41.25 4.33 -6.58
CA LEU A 21 -39.90 4.84 -6.35
C LEU A 21 -39.08 3.92 -5.44
N VAL A 22 -39.67 3.41 -4.35
CA VAL A 22 -39.01 2.45 -3.46
C VAL A 22 -38.68 1.15 -4.19
N ALA A 23 -39.58 0.65 -5.04
CA ALA A 23 -39.34 -0.55 -5.84
C ALA A 23 -38.19 -0.37 -6.84
N VAL A 24 -38.09 0.78 -7.51
CA VAL A 24 -36.98 1.11 -8.42
C VAL A 24 -35.66 1.24 -7.68
N MET A 25 -35.65 1.89 -6.52
CA MET A 25 -34.44 2.04 -5.70
C MET A 25 -33.96 0.68 -5.17
N MET A 26 -34.86 -0.18 -4.70
CA MET A 26 -34.50 -1.54 -4.25
C MET A 26 -33.97 -2.42 -5.38
N SER A 27 -34.55 -2.32 -6.58
CA SER A 27 -34.01 -3.06 -7.74
C SER A 27 -32.62 -2.56 -8.15
N GLY A 28 -32.36 -1.25 -8.05
CA GLY A 28 -31.01 -0.69 -8.23
C GLY A 28 -29.99 -1.22 -7.21
N VAL A 29 -30.37 -1.36 -5.93
CA VAL A 29 -29.48 -1.92 -4.89
C VAL A 29 -29.17 -3.39 -5.16
N VAL A 30 -30.18 -4.19 -5.55
CA VAL A 30 -30.01 -5.63 -5.82
C VAL A 30 -29.14 -5.89 -7.06
N LEU A 31 -29.24 -5.04 -8.10
CA LEU A 31 -28.36 -5.11 -9.28
C LEU A 31 -26.93 -4.63 -9.00
N SER A 32 -26.71 -3.77 -8.00
CA SER A 32 -25.36 -3.39 -7.53
C SER A 32 -24.76 -4.39 -6.52
N GLY A 33 -25.51 -5.42 -6.14
CA GLY A 33 -25.20 -6.35 -5.05
C GLY A 33 -24.21 -7.48 -5.37
N CYS A 34 -23.63 -7.55 -6.57
CA CYS A 34 -22.63 -8.60 -6.88
C CYS A 34 -21.21 -8.30 -6.35
N MET A 35 -21.04 -7.22 -5.58
CA MET A 35 -19.83 -7.00 -4.78
C MET A 35 -20.21 -6.78 -3.32
N SER A 36 -20.48 -7.88 -2.60
CA SER A 36 -20.33 -7.89 -1.13
C SER A 36 -18.85 -7.66 -0.82
N GLY A 37 -18.47 -6.40 -0.70
CA GLY A 37 -17.12 -5.94 -0.47
C GLY A 37 -17.12 -4.45 -0.17
N LEU A 38 -17.97 -4.01 0.76
CA LEU A 38 -17.82 -2.71 1.41
C LEU A 38 -16.62 -2.78 2.37
N ASP A 39 -15.44 -3.02 1.81
CA ASP A 39 -14.17 -2.95 2.52
C ASP A 39 -13.05 -2.51 1.56
N LEU A 40 -13.33 -1.48 0.75
CA LEU A 40 -12.38 -0.93 -0.20
C LEU A 40 -11.28 -0.05 0.47
N PHE A 41 -11.25 0.03 1.80
CA PHE A 41 -10.21 0.78 2.52
C PHE A 41 -9.71 0.13 3.83
N SER A 42 -10.18 -1.05 4.28
CA SER A 42 -9.38 -1.83 5.24
C SER A 42 -8.30 -2.58 4.47
N SER A 43 -7.30 -1.82 4.08
CA SER A 43 -5.90 -2.14 4.36
C SER A 43 -5.77 -3.34 5.31
N ASP A 44 -5.12 -4.42 4.85
CA ASP A 44 -4.59 -5.53 5.67
C ASP A 44 -5.30 -6.89 5.63
N SER A 45 -5.76 -7.39 4.49
CA SER A 45 -5.79 -8.86 4.36
C SER A 45 -5.62 -9.37 2.94
N ASN A 46 -4.57 -10.17 2.77
CA ASN A 46 -4.35 -11.05 1.62
C ASN A 46 -3.86 -10.41 0.30
N VAL A 47 -2.91 -9.49 0.39
CA VAL A 47 -1.92 -9.40 -0.69
C VAL A 47 -1.02 -10.62 -0.55
N ASP A 48 -1.05 -11.51 -1.55
CA ASP A 48 -0.20 -12.69 -1.62
C ASP A 48 1.27 -12.24 -1.72
N LYS A 49 1.97 -12.22 -0.58
CA LYS A 49 3.37 -11.77 -0.45
C LYS A 49 4.37 -12.78 -1.05
N THR A 50 3.88 -13.84 -1.68
CA THR A 50 4.69 -14.92 -2.26
C THR A 50 5.33 -14.51 -3.59
N VAL A 51 4.77 -13.52 -4.30
CA VAL A 51 5.46 -12.85 -5.43
C VAL A 51 6.16 -11.60 -4.91
N ARG A 52 7.17 -11.83 -4.06
CA ARG A 52 8.22 -10.84 -3.82
C ARG A 52 9.19 -10.90 -4.99
N THR A 53 8.88 -10.20 -6.08
CA THR A 53 9.94 -9.68 -6.94
C THR A 53 10.77 -8.74 -6.08
N SER A 54 11.93 -9.18 -5.63
CA SER A 54 13.11 -8.45 -5.12
C SER A 54 13.09 -6.91 -5.04
N THR A 55 12.06 -6.28 -4.47
CA THR A 55 11.96 -4.82 -4.31
C THR A 55 11.92 -4.52 -2.82
N VAL A 56 13.14 -4.46 -2.26
CA VAL A 56 13.65 -3.63 -1.16
C VAL A 56 12.72 -3.28 0.02
N SER A 57 13.20 -3.58 1.22
CA SER A 57 12.50 -3.32 2.48
C SER A 57 12.72 -1.88 2.94
N ASN A 58 11.71 -1.03 2.74
CA ASN A 58 11.47 0.25 3.43
C ASN A 58 12.70 0.92 4.11
N GLY A 59 13.62 1.44 3.30
CA GLY A 59 14.40 2.69 3.49
C GLY A 59 15.46 2.79 4.60
N ASN A 60 15.21 2.27 5.80
CA ASN A 60 16.07 2.55 6.96
C ASN A 60 16.91 1.35 7.43
N ALA A 61 16.42 0.12 7.22
CA ALA A 61 17.20 -1.08 7.53
C ALA A 61 18.32 -1.28 6.50
N ASP A 62 18.02 -1.11 5.21
CA ASP A 62 18.97 -1.32 4.11
C ASP A 62 20.19 -0.38 4.20
N ARG A 63 19.96 0.89 4.57
CA ARG A 63 21.03 1.90 4.74
C ARG A 63 22.03 1.53 5.84
N LEU A 64 21.54 0.94 6.93
CA LEU A 64 22.38 0.47 8.04
C LEU A 64 23.19 -0.76 7.62
N THR A 65 22.63 -1.65 6.78
CA THR A 65 23.36 -2.84 6.33
C THR A 65 24.50 -2.52 5.35
N ASP A 66 24.33 -1.52 4.48
CA ASP A 66 25.37 -1.14 3.52
C ASP A 66 26.57 -0.47 4.21
N GLU A 67 26.33 0.42 5.19
CA GLU A 67 27.40 1.04 5.98
C GLU A 67 28.24 -0.01 6.72
N ILE A 68 27.58 -1.00 7.33
CA ILE A 68 28.26 -2.11 8.02
C ILE A 68 29.11 -2.91 7.04
N THR A 69 28.57 -3.21 5.86
CA THR A 69 29.29 -3.99 4.84
C THR A 69 30.52 -3.25 4.34
N VAL A 70 30.41 -1.94 4.09
CA VAL A 70 31.55 -1.09 3.72
C VAL A 70 32.59 -1.03 4.84
N ARG A 71 32.15 -0.83 6.10
CA ARG A 71 33.06 -0.80 7.26
C ARG A 71 33.81 -2.12 7.45
N ASN A 72 33.13 -3.24 7.28
CA ASN A 72 33.75 -4.57 7.36
C ASN A 72 34.74 -4.80 6.21
N ALA A 73 34.41 -4.35 5.00
CA ALA A 73 35.34 -4.42 3.86
C ALA A 73 36.62 -3.60 4.11
N VAL A 74 36.48 -2.38 4.65
CA VAL A 74 37.64 -1.53 5.00
C VAL A 74 38.44 -2.14 6.16
N SER A 75 37.77 -2.66 7.19
CA SER A 75 38.44 -3.23 8.38
C SER A 75 39.15 -4.55 8.10
N SER A 76 38.70 -5.32 7.11
CA SER A 76 39.33 -6.59 6.71
C SER A 76 40.38 -6.41 5.61
N ALA A 77 40.33 -5.29 4.90
CA ALA A 77 41.32 -4.98 3.88
C ALA A 77 42.68 -4.68 4.51
N ASP A 78 43.69 -5.41 4.07
CA ASP A 78 45.07 -5.06 4.35
C ASP A 78 45.48 -3.88 3.47
N LEU A 79 45.43 -2.67 4.04
CA LEU A 79 45.76 -1.42 3.34
C LEU A 79 47.23 -1.38 2.90
N THR A 80 48.13 -2.12 3.57
CA THR A 80 49.56 -2.16 3.24
C THR A 80 49.80 -2.95 1.96
N ARG A 81 49.09 -4.08 1.81
CA ARG A 81 49.13 -4.91 0.61
C ARG A 81 48.34 -4.31 -0.55
N THR A 82 47.27 -3.59 -0.24
CA THR A 82 46.39 -2.97 -1.23
C THR A 82 47.01 -1.69 -1.79
N ALA A 83 48.00 -1.08 -1.12
CA ALA A 83 48.76 0.09 -1.59
C ALA A 83 47.88 1.26 -2.07
N GLY A 84 46.71 1.46 -1.44
CA GLY A 84 45.72 2.47 -1.86
C GLY A 84 44.90 2.09 -3.11
N GLY A 85 44.98 0.84 -3.56
CA GLY A 85 44.17 0.29 -4.64
C GLY A 85 42.69 0.13 -4.30
N PRO A 86 41.83 -0.05 -5.32
CA PRO A 86 40.39 -0.14 -5.15
C PRO A 86 39.99 -1.38 -4.32
N ILE A 87 39.14 -1.19 -3.30
CA ILE A 87 38.58 -2.28 -2.48
C ILE A 87 37.13 -2.53 -2.92
N PRO A 88 36.84 -3.66 -3.62
CA PRO A 88 35.48 -4.01 -3.98
C PRO A 88 34.71 -4.56 -2.77
N TRP A 89 33.41 -4.30 -2.73
CA TRP A 89 32.50 -4.85 -1.73
C TRP A 89 31.13 -5.14 -2.35
N ALA A 90 30.40 -6.07 -1.75
CA ALA A 90 29.03 -6.40 -2.13
C ALA A 90 28.24 -6.82 -0.88
N ASN A 91 27.02 -6.31 -0.76
CA ASN A 91 26.07 -6.69 0.28
C ASN A 91 25.02 -7.62 -0.35
N SER A 92 25.04 -8.89 0.05
CA SER A 92 24.08 -9.89 -0.41
C SER A 92 22.68 -9.73 0.18
N ALA A 93 22.54 -8.99 1.30
CA ALA A 93 21.25 -8.75 1.95
C ALA A 93 20.46 -7.63 1.26
N SER A 94 21.12 -6.54 0.87
CA SER A 94 20.49 -5.42 0.13
C SER A 94 20.59 -5.57 -1.39
N GLY A 95 21.56 -6.34 -1.88
CA GLY A 95 21.91 -6.41 -3.30
C GLY A 95 22.81 -5.26 -3.79
N SER A 96 23.20 -4.34 -2.91
CA SER A 96 24.11 -3.24 -3.23
C SER A 96 25.55 -3.75 -3.43
N ALA A 97 26.30 -3.14 -4.36
CA ALA A 97 27.72 -3.41 -4.54
C ALA A 97 28.46 -2.16 -5.02
N GLY A 98 29.77 -2.10 -4.78
CA GLY A 98 30.59 -0.96 -5.15
C GLY A 98 32.08 -1.17 -4.96
N VAL A 99 32.84 -0.10 -5.21
CA VAL A 99 34.29 -0.07 -5.07
C VAL A 99 34.71 1.16 -4.28
N ILE A 100 35.47 0.96 -3.21
CA ILE A 100 36.08 2.02 -2.41
C ILE A 100 37.38 2.43 -3.10
N SER A 101 37.45 3.67 -3.60
CA SER A 101 38.58 4.15 -4.41
C SER A 101 39.60 4.99 -3.64
N ARG A 102 39.20 5.60 -2.51
CA ARG A 102 40.05 6.45 -1.68
C ARG A 102 39.65 6.32 -0.23
N ILE A 103 40.65 6.28 0.65
CA ILE A 103 40.49 6.24 2.11
C ILE A 103 41.41 7.31 2.67
N ALA A 104 40.88 8.15 3.54
CA ALA A 104 41.63 9.16 4.27
C ALA A 104 41.42 8.91 5.77
N GLU A 105 42.52 8.88 6.52
CA GLU A 105 42.49 8.86 7.98
C GLU A 105 42.43 10.30 8.48
N ASN A 106 41.48 10.60 9.37
CA ASN A 106 41.42 11.88 10.06
C ASN A 106 41.94 11.69 11.49
N GLN A 107 42.97 12.44 11.87
CA GLN A 107 43.49 12.50 13.24
C GLN A 107 43.17 13.88 13.80
N ASP A 108 41.99 14.00 14.42
CA ASP A 108 41.63 15.13 15.27
C ASP A 108 42.03 14.86 16.73
#